data_AF-A0AAI9L2C0-F1
#
_entry.id   AF-A0AAI9L2C0-F1
#
_cell.length_a   1.000
_cell.length_b   1.000
_cell.length_c   1.000
_cell.angle_alpha   90.00
_cell.angle_beta   90.00
_cell.angle_gamma   90.00
#
_symmetry.space_group_name_H-M   'P 1'
#
loop_
_entity.id
_entity.type
_entity.pdbx_description
1 polymer ?
#
loop_
_entity_poly.entity_id
_entity_poly.type
_entity_poly.pdbx_seq_one_letter_code
_entity_poly.pdbx_strand_id
1 'polypeptide(L)'
;MKALKYVIPRKLYPVPAQAKVGHRVIAREDIPPLRKNALAQGFQGSLSQKQRLIRKQRENKKHNVGFSKRDIPREAFMAILAIDA
;
A
#
# COMPACT_ATOMS: atom_id res chain seq x y z
N MET A 1 -2.29 5.37 -15.86
CA MET A 1 -2.03 4.82 -14.50
C MET A 1 -2.45 5.72 -13.35
N LYS A 2 -2.32 7.06 -13.44
CA LYS A 2 -2.73 8.00 -12.38
C LYS A 2 -4.12 7.72 -11.79
N ALA A 3 -5.10 7.30 -12.60
CA ALA A 3 -6.45 6.97 -12.15
C ALA A 3 -6.52 5.76 -11.18
N LEU A 4 -5.71 4.71 -11.39
CA LEU A 4 -5.75 3.50 -10.55
C LEU A 4 -5.42 3.77 -9.07
N LYS A 5 -4.57 4.77 -8.81
CA LYS A 5 -4.16 5.14 -7.44
C LYS A 5 -5.32 5.70 -6.61
N TYR A 6 -6.34 6.27 -7.24
CA TYR A 6 -7.49 6.85 -6.56
C TYR A 6 -8.63 5.83 -6.36
N VAL A 7 -8.72 4.84 -7.25
CA VAL A 7 -9.79 3.84 -7.23
C VAL A 7 -9.48 2.67 -6.30
N ILE A 8 -8.20 2.29 -6.18
CA ILE A 8 -7.80 1.18 -5.30
C ILE A 8 -7.65 1.68 -3.86
N PRO A 9 -8.33 1.06 -2.87
CA PRO A 9 -8.22 1.47 -1.48
C PRO A 9 -6.79 1.28 -0.96
N ARG A 10 -6.28 2.31 -0.28
CA ARG A 10 -4.93 2.28 0.31
C ARG A 10 -4.89 1.32 1.49
N LYS A 11 -3.87 0.49 1.53
CA LYS A 11 -3.64 -0.48 2.60
C LYS A 11 -2.52 -0.03 3.54
N LEU A 12 -2.34 -0.73 4.66
CA LEU A 12 -1.24 -0.45 5.61
C LEU A 12 0.15 -0.74 5.04
N TYR A 13 0.22 -1.52 3.95
CA TYR A 13 1.44 -1.93 3.27
C TYR A 13 1.44 -1.44 1.80
N PRO A 14 2.62 -1.29 1.17
CA PRO A 14 2.71 -0.82 -0.21
C PRO A 14 2.08 -1.85 -1.16
N VAL A 15 1.23 -1.37 -2.07
CA VAL A 15 0.60 -2.21 -3.10
C VAL A 15 1.18 -1.84 -4.46
N PRO A 16 1.99 -2.73 -5.08
CA PRO A 16 2.51 -2.46 -6.42
C PRO A 16 1.41 -2.67 -7.47
N ALA A 17 1.09 -1.63 -8.24
CA ALA A 17 0.23 -1.74 -9.41
C ALA A 17 1.12 -1.75 -10.67
N GLN A 18 0.97 -2.78 -11.50
CA GLN A 18 1.77 -2.96 -12.72
C GLN A 18 0.84 -3.27 -13.90
N ALA A 19 1.11 -2.64 -15.03
CA ALA A 19 0.52 -3.01 -16.32
C ALA A 19 1.59 -3.74 -17.13
N LYS A 20 1.23 -4.94 -17.61
CA LYS A 20 2.09 -5.79 -18.42
C LYS A 20 1.35 -6.16 -19.70
N VAL A 21 2.08 -6.22 -20.81
CA VAL A 21 1.63 -6.86 -22.04
C VAL A 21 2.65 -7.95 -22.36
N GLY A 22 2.17 -9.20 -22.43
CA GLY A 22 3.04 -10.37 -22.45
C GLY A 22 3.99 -10.41 -21.26
N HIS A 23 5.30 -10.45 -21.53
CA HIS A 23 6.35 -10.50 -20.50
C HIS A 23 6.94 -9.14 -20.13
N ARG A 24 6.56 -8.05 -20.81
CA ARG A 24 7.14 -6.72 -20.59
C ARG A 24 6.22 -5.86 -19.71
N VAL A 25 6.81 -5.23 -18.69
CA VAL A 25 6.13 -4.20 -17.88
C VAL A 25 6.16 -2.89 -18.63
N ILE A 26 4.98 -2.32 -18.91
CA ILE A 26 4.85 -1.06 -19.68
C ILE A 26 4.69 0.13 -18.73
N ALA A 27 3.97 -0.06 -17.63
CA ALA A 27 3.78 0.96 -16.61
C ALA A 27 3.77 0.35 -15.22
N ARG A 28 4.34 1.07 -14.25
CA ARG A 28 4.30 0.70 -12.84
C ARG A 28 4.05 1.94 -12.00
N GLU A 29 3.12 1.81 -11.06
CA GLU A 29 2.87 2.80 -10.04
C GLU A 29 2.63 2.09 -8.70
N ASP A 30 3.32 2.51 -7.65
CA ASP A 30 3.16 1.91 -6.33
C ASP A 30 2.18 2.75 -5.50
N ILE A 31 1.11 2.13 -5.00
CA ILE A 31 0.14 2.80 -4.13
C ILE A 31 0.75 2.93 -2.73
N PRO A 32 0.90 4.17 -2.23
CA PRO A 32 1.60 4.40 -0.97
C PRO A 32 0.79 3.85 0.21
N PRO A 33 1.43 3.19 1.17
CA PRO A 33 0.74 2.68 2.34
C PRO A 33 0.17 3.80 3.20
N LEU A 34 -0.85 3.47 3.98
CA LEU A 34 -1.26 4.27 5.11
C LEU A 34 -0.14 4.32 6.15
N ARG A 35 0.12 5.51 6.69
CA ARG A 35 1.13 5.76 7.72
C ARG A 35 0.42 6.22 8.99
N LYS A 36 0.57 5.45 10.07
CA LYS A 36 0.23 5.91 11.42
C LYS A 36 1.53 6.30 12.11
N ASN A 37 1.56 7.51 12.67
CA ASN A 37 2.66 7.94 13.52
C ASN A 37 2.67 7.05 14.76
N ALA A 38 3.63 6.13 14.84
CA ALA A 38 3.76 5.20 15.96
C ALA A 38 4.14 5.90 17.28
N LEU A 39 4.54 7.18 17.21
CA LEU A 39 5.04 8.00 18.31
C LEU A 39 4.10 9.18 18.62
N ALA A 40 2.84 9.14 18.15
CA ALA A 40 1.91 10.24 18.35
C ALA A 40 1.63 10.41 19.86
N GLN A 41 1.83 11.65 20.34
CA GLN A 41 1.87 12.14 21.72
C GLN A 41 3.19 11.90 22.48
N GLY A 42 3.93 13.00 22.68
CA GLY A 42 4.93 13.20 23.74
C GLY A 42 5.80 12.00 24.09
N PHE A 43 6.51 11.39 23.13
CA PHE A 43 7.38 10.26 23.43
C PHE A 43 8.55 10.70 24.34
N GLN A 44 8.36 10.54 25.65
CA GLN A 44 9.37 10.73 26.71
C GLN A 44 10.16 9.44 26.99
N GLY A 45 10.06 8.44 26.09
CA GLY A 45 10.77 7.17 26.20
C GLY A 45 12.19 7.20 25.64
N SER A 46 12.95 6.12 25.86
CA SER A 46 14.32 6.00 25.36
C SER A 46 14.40 5.78 23.84
N LEU A 47 15.52 6.20 23.23
CA LEU A 47 15.80 5.98 21.79
C LEU A 47 15.67 4.50 21.38
N SER A 48 16.03 3.57 22.27
CA SER A 48 15.93 2.13 22.05
C SER A 48 14.48 1.66 21.87
N GLN A 49 13.55 2.13 22.71
CA GLN A 49 12.13 1.78 22.60
C GLN A 49 11.51 2.31 21.30
N LYS A 50 11.89 3.52 20.89
CA LYS A 50 11.48 4.11 19.61
C LYS A 50 11.91 3.22 18.44
N GLN A 51 13.16 2.78 18.41
CA GLN A 51 13.67 1.90 17.35
C GLN A 51 12.95 0.54 17.35
N ARG A 52 12.70 -0.04 18.52
CA ARG A 52 11.95 -1.31 18.65
C ARG A 52 10.54 -1.21 18.08
N LEU A 53 9.82 -0.12 18.38
CA LEU A 53 8.48 0.12 17.85
C LEU A 53 8.48 0.29 16.33
N ILE A 54 9.44 1.03 15.78
CA ILE A 54 9.60 1.21 14.33
C ILE A 54 9.91 -0.13 13.65
N ARG A 55 10.76 -0.96 14.27
CA ARG A 55 11.11 -2.29 13.75
C ARG A 55 9.88 -3.21 13.71
N LYS A 56 9.11 -3.27 14.80
CA LYS A 56 7.86 -4.04 14.88
C LYS A 56 6.83 -3.58 13.84
N GLN A 57 6.69 -2.27 13.64
CA GLN A 57 5.78 -1.73 12.63
C GLN A 57 6.19 -2.14 11.20
N ARG A 58 7.49 -2.12 10.90
CA ARG A 58 8.02 -2.57 9.59
C ARG A 58 7.75 -4.06 9.36
N GLU A 59 7.97 -4.89 10.38
CA GLU A 59 7.74 -6.33 10.31
C GLU A 59 6.26 -6.67 10.11
N ASN A 60 5.36 -6.05 10.89
CA ASN A 60 3.92 -6.20 10.73
C ASN A 60 3.46 -5.80 9.31
N LYS A 61 4.02 -4.72 8.76
CA LYS A 61 3.72 -4.31 7.38
C LYS A 61 4.20 -5.34 6.35
N LYS A 62 5.38 -5.94 6.52
CA LYS A 62 5.90 -6.99 5.63
C LYS A 62 5.03 -8.25 5.69
N HIS A 63 4.65 -8.69 6.88
CA HIS A 63 3.79 -9.85 7.08
C HIS A 63 2.44 -9.68 6.36
N ASN A 64 1.85 -8.48 6.44
CA ASN A 64 0.57 -8.17 5.79
C ASN A 64 0.63 -8.16 4.26
N VAL A 65 1.81 -7.98 3.65
CA VAL A 65 1.97 -8.08 2.18
C VAL A 65 1.69 -9.50 1.70
N GLY A 66 2.18 -10.51 2.42
CA GLY A 66 2.06 -11.92 2.00
C GLY A 66 0.66 -12.50 2.19
N PHE A 67 -0.07 -12.07 3.23
CA PHE A 67 -1.39 -12.61 3.56
C PHE A 67 -2.53 -12.08 2.71
N SER A 68 -2.34 -10.99 1.97
CA SER A 68 -3.41 -10.42 1.15
C SER A 68 -3.54 -11.17 -0.18
N LYS A 69 -4.41 -12.17 -0.20
CA LYS A 69 -5.05 -12.59 -1.45
C LYS A 69 -5.72 -11.37 -2.09
N ARG A 70 -5.49 -11.22 -3.39
CA ARG A 70 -5.84 -10.04 -4.18
C ARG A 70 -7.34 -10.03 -4.50
N ASP A 71 -8.18 -9.66 -3.54
CA ASP A 71 -9.54 -9.21 -3.85
C ASP A 71 -9.47 -7.75 -4.32
N ILE A 72 -9.70 -7.55 -5.61
CA ILE A 72 -9.96 -6.24 -6.20
C ILE A 72 -11.48 -6.09 -6.20
N PRO A 73 -12.04 -5.03 -5.57
CA PRO A 73 -13.49 -4.82 -5.57
C PRO A 73 -14.03 -4.72 -7.00
N ARG A 74 -15.22 -5.28 -7.25
CA ARG A 74 -15.87 -5.20 -8.56
C ARG A 74 -16.12 -3.76 -9.00
N GLU A 75 -16.49 -2.91 -8.06
CA GLU A 75 -16.71 -1.47 -8.27
C GLU A 75 -15.45 -0.77 -8.78
N ALA A 76 -14.29 -1.11 -8.23
CA ALA A 76 -13.01 -0.54 -8.64
C ALA A 76 -12.66 -0.90 -10.09
N PHE A 77 -13.02 -2.10 -10.54
CA PHE A 77 -12.81 -2.52 -11.93
C PHE A 77 -13.71 -1.76 -12.90
N MET A 78 -15.00 -1.60 -12.56
CA MET A 78 -15.96 -0.86 -13.38
C MET A 78 -15.60 0.62 -13.51
N ALA A 79 -15.13 1.23 -12.41
CA ALA A 79 -14.69 2.62 -12.43
C ALA A 79 -13.49 2.86 -13.36
N ILE A 80 -12.57 1.89 -13.50
CA ILE A 80 -11.43 2.01 -14.41
C ILE A 80 -11.90 1.99 -15.88
N LEU A 81 -12.84 1.10 -16.22
CA LEU A 81 -13.35 0.98 -17.59
C LEU A 81 -14.14 2.22 -18.04
N ALA A 82 -14.81 2.91 -17.11
CA ALA A 82 -15.59 4.10 -17.41
C ALA A 82 -14.75 5.38 -17.60
N ILE A 83 -13.48 5.39 -17.17
CA ILE A 83 -12.60 6.58 -17.27
C ILE A 83 -11.98 6.71 -18.68
N ASP A 84 -11.90 5.61 -19.42
CA ASP A 84 -11.35 5.55 -20.78
C ASP A 84 -12.43 5.53 -21.88
N ALA A 85 -13.73 5.63 -21.52
CA ALA A 85 -14.88 5.73 -22.42
C ALA A 85 -15.36 7.18 -22.54
#